data_AF-A0A8H7QE56-F1
#
_entry.id   AF-A0A8H7QE56-F1
#
_cell.length_a   1.000
_cell.length_b   1.000
_cell.length_c   1.000
_cell.angle_alpha   90.00
_cell.angle_beta   90.00
_cell.angle_gamma   90.00
#
_symmetry.space_group_name_H-M   'P 1'
#
loop_
_entity.id
_entity.type
_entity.pdbx_description
1 polymer ?
#
loop_
_entity_poly.entity_id
_entity_poly.type
_entity_poly.pdbx_seq_one_letter_code
_entity_poly.pdbx_strand_id
1 'polypeptide(L)'
;MNRIITITHCVRLATLITAVVIVVGSLGFYSNNSIPIDLNEQDQQDNNTWIIQTITDRRLISTLVAAQASIFCPLFMLLSPSTTTYTDTLIETICQLLMPLGLALSWTFSILFDLKSTDLIEQTDLCLSQENCVLFGFIFCLKYIIVGLFAIETCLVSISFLTRDDGHIQLPIDSEK
;
A
#
# COMPACT_ATOMS: atom_id res chain seq x y z
N MET A 1 9.22 -8.11 23.93
CA MET A 1 10.00 -7.91 22.69
C MET A 1 9.80 -8.99 21.64
N ASN A 2 10.13 -10.28 21.86
CA ASN A 2 10.01 -11.31 20.79
C ASN A 2 8.64 -11.42 20.13
N ARG A 3 7.55 -11.36 20.90
CA ARG A 3 6.18 -11.44 20.34
C ARG A 3 5.84 -10.28 19.39
N ILE A 4 6.27 -9.06 19.71
CA ILE A 4 5.99 -7.87 18.89
C ILE A 4 6.76 -7.95 17.57
N ILE A 5 8.03 -8.37 17.63
CA ILE A 5 8.86 -8.59 16.44
C ILE A 5 8.22 -9.64 15.52
N THR A 6 7.80 -10.79 16.07
CA THR A 6 7.10 -11.83 15.29
C THR A 6 5.80 -11.33 14.66
N ILE A 7 4.99 -10.56 15.40
CA ILE A 7 3.74 -9.97 14.87
C ILE A 7 4.06 -8.99 13.74
N THR A 8 5.06 -8.12 13.89
CA THR A 8 5.49 -7.19 12.84
C THR A 8 5.95 -7.93 11.57
N HIS A 9 6.72 -9.00 11.70
CA HIS A 9 7.10 -9.84 10.55
C HIS A 9 5.88 -10.50 9.88
N CYS A 10 4.90 -10.96 10.66
CA CYS A 10 3.66 -11.52 10.12
C CYS A 10 2.85 -10.47 9.34
N VAL A 11 2.72 -9.26 9.89
CA VAL A 11 2.05 -8.13 9.21
C VAL A 11 2.77 -7.78 7.92
N ARG A 12 4.10 -7.74 7.90
CA ARG A 12 4.90 -7.49 6.68
C ARG A 12 4.75 -8.57 5.62
N LEU A 13 4.63 -9.83 6.03
CA LEU A 13 4.35 -10.92 5.10
C LEU A 13 2.93 -10.80 4.52
N ALA A 14 1.95 -10.46 5.36
CA ALA A 14 0.57 -10.25 4.94
C ALA A 14 0.45 -9.06 3.98
N THR A 15 1.13 -7.93 4.23
CA THR A 15 1.15 -6.78 3.31
C THR A 15 1.79 -7.15 1.98
N LEU A 16 2.89 -7.92 1.99
CA LEU A 16 3.54 -8.40 0.75
C LEU A 16 2.59 -9.28 -0.08
N ILE A 17 1.95 -10.27 0.53
CA ILE A 17 0.99 -11.14 -0.15
C ILE A 17 -0.18 -10.32 -0.70
N THR A 18 -0.72 -9.40 0.10
CA THR A 18 -1.83 -8.53 -0.29
C THR A 18 -1.44 -7.64 -1.48
N ALA A 19 -0.25 -7.03 -1.45
CA ALA A 19 0.26 -6.21 -2.55
C ALA A 19 0.38 -7.00 -3.85
N VAL A 20 0.93 -8.22 -3.79
CA VAL A 20 1.04 -9.10 -4.97
C VAL A 20 -0.34 -9.45 -5.53
N VAL A 21 -1.31 -9.79 -4.68
CA VAL A 21 -2.69 -10.08 -5.12
C VAL A 21 -3.33 -8.85 -5.78
N ILE A 22 -3.14 -7.65 -5.22
CA ILE A 22 -3.64 -6.40 -5.83
C ILE A 22 -3.03 -6.19 -7.21
N VAL A 23 -1.73 -6.39 -7.38
CA VAL A 23 -1.04 -6.23 -8.67
C VAL A 23 -1.56 -7.22 -9.69
N VAL A 24 -1.62 -8.51 -9.35
CA VAL A 24 -2.12 -9.55 -10.26
C VAL A 24 -3.59 -9.31 -10.62
N GLY A 25 -4.42 -8.95 -9.65
CA GLY A 25 -5.83 -8.61 -9.87
C GLY A 25 -5.99 -7.39 -10.79
N SER A 26 -5.20 -6.35 -10.56
CA SER A 26 -5.25 -5.11 -11.35
C SER A 26 -4.75 -5.32 -12.79
N LEU A 27 -3.69 -6.12 -12.98
CA LEU A 27 -3.25 -6.52 -14.33
C LEU A 27 -4.26 -7.43 -15.02
N GLY A 28 -4.87 -8.37 -14.30
CA GLY A 28 -5.91 -9.24 -14.85
C GLY A 28 -7.14 -8.45 -15.31
N PHE A 29 -7.60 -7.50 -14.48
CA PHE A 29 -8.67 -6.58 -14.84
C PHE A 29 -8.32 -5.74 -16.07
N TYR A 30 -7.10 -5.20 -16.11
CA TYR A 30 -6.61 -4.46 -17.27
C TYR A 30 -6.59 -5.31 -18.54
N SER A 31 -6.02 -6.52 -18.46
CA SER A 31 -5.89 -7.44 -19.59
C SER A 31 -7.23 -7.91 -20.14
N ASN A 32 -8.25 -8.04 -19.30
CA ASN A 32 -9.59 -8.45 -19.75
C ASN A 32 -10.39 -7.30 -20.36
N ASN A 33 -10.10 -6.06 -19.98
CA ASN A 33 -10.83 -4.88 -20.43
C ASN A 33 -10.08 -4.06 -21.49
N SER A 34 -8.85 -4.44 -21.85
CA SER A 34 -8.11 -3.79 -22.92
C SER A 34 -8.75 -4.15 -24.27
N ILE A 35 -9.45 -3.18 -24.87
CA ILE A 35 -10.01 -3.29 -26.21
C ILE A 35 -8.87 -3.09 -27.22
N PRO A 36 -8.69 -3.98 -28.22
CA PRO A 36 -7.74 -3.73 -29.29
C PRO A 36 -8.19 -2.50 -30.09
N ILE A 37 -7.29 -1.53 -30.27
CA ILE A 37 -7.56 -0.32 -31.03
C ILE A 37 -7.74 -0.72 -32.49
N ASP A 38 -9.00 -0.79 -32.95
CA ASP A 38 -9.33 -0.92 -34.36
C ASP A 38 -9.50 0.50 -34.94
N LEU A 39 -8.57 0.90 -35.82
CA LEU A 39 -8.41 2.29 -36.29
C LEU A 39 -9.51 2.77 -37.25
N ASN A 40 -10.68 2.13 -37.27
CA ASN A 40 -11.58 2.19 -38.43
C ASN A 40 -13.00 2.73 -38.20
N GLU A 41 -13.42 3.16 -36.99
CA GLU A 41 -14.80 3.61 -36.78
C GLU A 41 -14.97 4.86 -35.87
N GLN A 42 -15.32 5.98 -36.52
CA GLN A 42 -16.08 7.15 -36.03
C GLN A 42 -15.47 8.02 -34.89
N ASP A 43 -14.91 9.16 -35.32
CA ASP A 43 -14.25 10.27 -34.60
C ASP A 43 -14.85 10.78 -33.26
N GLN A 44 -16.09 10.42 -32.91
CA GLN A 44 -16.77 10.92 -31.71
C GLN A 44 -16.89 9.87 -30.59
N GLN A 45 -16.94 8.58 -30.94
CA GLN A 45 -16.90 7.48 -29.97
C GLN A 45 -15.45 7.23 -29.51
N ASP A 46 -14.48 7.48 -30.39
CA ASP A 46 -13.03 7.41 -30.13
C ASP A 46 -12.55 8.31 -29.00
N ASN A 47 -13.11 9.52 -28.86
CA ASN A 47 -12.67 10.43 -27.80
C ASN A 47 -13.03 9.90 -26.41
N ASN A 48 -14.22 9.32 -26.24
CA ASN A 48 -14.64 8.80 -24.94
C ASN A 48 -13.93 7.50 -24.59
N THR A 49 -13.74 6.59 -25.56
CA THR A 49 -12.97 5.35 -25.35
C THR A 49 -11.52 5.64 -25.03
N TRP A 50 -10.90 6.61 -25.73
CA TRP A 50 -9.53 7.05 -25.46
C TRP A 50 -9.37 7.68 -24.07
N ILE A 51 -10.35 8.48 -23.63
CA ILE A 51 -10.38 9.04 -22.28
C ILE A 51 -10.50 7.92 -21.23
N ILE A 52 -11.41 6.96 -21.41
CA ILE A 52 -11.60 5.83 -20.48
C ILE A 52 -10.33 4.96 -20.38
N GLN A 53 -9.70 4.67 -21.52
CA GLN A 53 -8.45 3.91 -21.55
C GLN A 53 -7.32 4.67 -20.84
N THR A 54 -7.18 5.97 -21.12
CA THR A 54 -6.19 6.83 -20.46
C THR A 54 -6.41 6.90 -18.94
N ILE A 55 -7.66 6.96 -18.48
CA ILE A 55 -7.98 6.94 -17.05
C ILE A 55 -7.60 5.58 -16.44
N THR A 56 -7.95 4.48 -17.11
CA THR A 56 -7.64 3.12 -16.65
C THR A 56 -6.13 2.88 -16.55
N ASP A 57 -5.35 3.32 -17.55
CA ASP A 57 -3.88 3.27 -17.53
C ASP A 57 -3.31 4.04 -16.34
N ARG A 58 -3.81 5.25 -16.07
CA ARG A 58 -3.34 6.07 -14.94
C ARG A 58 -3.64 5.41 -13.58
N ARG A 59 -4.79 4.76 -13.42
CA ARG A 59 -5.13 4.01 -12.20
C ARG A 59 -4.19 2.83 -12.00
N LEU A 60 -3.93 2.08 -13.07
CA LEU A 60 -3.01 0.95 -13.05
C LEU A 60 -1.60 1.40 -12.65
N ILE A 61 -1.09 2.47 -13.27
CA ILE A 61 0.24 3.02 -12.96
C ILE A 61 0.33 3.48 -11.49
N SER A 62 -0.65 4.22 -11.00
CA SER A 62 -0.70 4.68 -9.60
C SER A 62 -0.67 3.50 -8.62
N THR A 63 -1.47 2.47 -8.90
CA THR A 63 -1.52 1.23 -8.11
C THR A 63 -0.19 0.49 -8.13
N LEU A 64 0.45 0.40 -9.30
CA LEU A 64 1.74 -0.26 -9.47
C LEU A 64 2.86 0.46 -8.73
N VAL A 65 2.91 1.79 -8.75
CA VAL A 65 3.92 2.57 -8.01
C VAL A 65 3.76 2.36 -6.50
N ALA A 66 2.54 2.43 -5.99
CA ALA A 66 2.27 2.15 -4.58
C ALA A 66 2.63 0.69 -4.20
N ALA A 67 2.32 -0.26 -5.09
CA ALA A 67 2.65 -1.66 -4.89
C ALA A 67 4.16 -1.93 -4.89
N GLN A 68 4.91 -1.35 -5.83
CA GLN A 68 6.37 -1.48 -5.89
C GLN A 68 7.03 -0.98 -4.61
N ALA A 69 6.64 0.20 -4.14
CA ALA A 69 7.12 0.73 -2.86
C ALA A 69 6.78 -0.23 -1.71
N SER A 70 5.56 -0.78 -1.68
CA SER A 70 5.14 -1.71 -0.63
C SER A 70 5.79 -3.10 -0.66
N ILE A 71 6.36 -3.51 -1.79
CA ILE A 71 7.04 -4.81 -1.93
C ILE A 71 8.52 -4.67 -1.60
N PHE A 72 9.21 -3.68 -2.18
CA PHE A 72 10.64 -3.52 -1.99
C PHE A 72 10.97 -3.11 -0.56
N CYS A 73 10.12 -2.30 0.06
CA CYS A 73 10.42 -1.68 1.34
C CYS A 73 10.48 -2.70 2.51
N PRO A 74 9.50 -3.60 2.70
CA PRO A 74 9.62 -4.70 3.67
C PRO A 74 10.76 -5.66 3.33
N LEU A 75 11.02 -5.90 2.04
CA LEU A 75 12.05 -6.84 1.58
C LEU A 75 13.46 -6.34 1.94
N PHE A 76 13.74 -5.05 1.73
CA PHE A 76 14.99 -4.42 2.18
C PHE A 76 15.15 -4.45 3.70
N MET A 77 14.07 -4.23 4.46
CA MET A 77 14.11 -4.35 5.91
C MET A 77 14.35 -5.78 6.41
N LEU A 78 13.86 -6.79 5.68
CA LEU A 78 14.08 -8.20 6.02
C LEU A 78 15.51 -8.67 5.70
N LEU A 79 16.17 -8.05 4.72
CA LEU A 79 17.51 -8.43 4.26
C LEU A 79 18.65 -7.66 4.91
N SER A 80 18.38 -6.50 5.53
CA SER A 80 19.44 -5.65 6.09
C SER A 80 19.98 -6.22 7.40
N PRO A 81 21.28 -6.58 7.50
CA PRO A 81 21.88 -7.06 8.75
C PRO A 81 21.98 -5.92 9.77
N SER A 82 21.51 -6.18 11.00
CA SER A 82 21.48 -5.23 12.10
C SER A 82 22.89 -4.94 12.65
N THR A 83 23.60 -4.00 12.04
CA THR A 83 24.83 -3.42 12.59
C THR A 83 24.55 -1.98 13.01
N THR A 84 24.15 -1.75 14.26
CA THR A 84 23.79 -0.38 14.71
C THR A 84 24.61 0.10 15.91
N THR A 85 25.26 1.24 15.69
CA THR A 85 25.95 2.12 16.64
C THR A 85 24.93 3.02 17.37
N TYR A 86 25.24 3.38 18.62
CA TYR A 86 24.29 3.95 19.60
C TYR A 86 23.68 5.33 19.25
N THR A 87 24.28 6.11 18.36
CA THR A 87 23.77 7.44 17.92
C THR A 87 22.76 7.38 16.78
N ASP A 88 22.62 6.23 16.10
CA ASP A 88 21.72 6.06 14.95
C ASP A 88 20.26 5.77 15.38
N THR A 89 20.00 5.57 16.67
CA THR A 89 18.74 4.98 17.15
C THR A 89 17.51 5.87 16.95
N LEU A 90 17.61 7.20 17.07
CA LEU A 90 16.46 8.10 16.88
C LEU A 90 16.09 8.23 15.39
N ILE A 91 17.09 8.43 14.53
CA ILE A 91 16.89 8.54 13.08
C ILE A 91 16.34 7.23 12.54
N GLU A 92 16.92 6.09 12.96
CA GLU A 92 16.45 4.76 12.60
C GLU A 92 14.99 4.54 13.03
N THR A 93 14.62 4.96 14.24
CA THR A 93 13.24 4.85 14.74
C THR A 93 12.27 5.70 13.92
N ILE A 94 12.63 6.95 13.60
CA ILE A 94 11.82 7.82 12.76
C ILE A 94 11.67 7.22 11.37
N CYS A 95 12.74 6.68 10.78
CA CYS A 95 12.67 5.99 9.50
C CYS A 95 11.78 4.75 9.56
N GLN A 96 11.83 3.97 10.63
CA GLN A 96 10.97 2.80 10.84
C GLN A 96 9.49 3.15 10.97
N LEU A 97 9.15 4.36 11.45
CA LEU A 97 7.77 4.86 11.52
C LEU A 97 7.31 5.52 10.21
N LEU A 98 8.17 6.34 9.61
CA LEU A 98 7.87 7.10 8.39
C LEU A 98 7.65 6.17 7.19
N MET A 99 8.28 5.00 7.23
CA MET A 99 8.20 3.97 6.20
C MET A 99 6.78 3.39 6.02
N PRO A 100 6.15 2.72 7.01
CA PRO A 100 4.78 2.24 6.88
C PRO A 100 3.77 3.38 6.69
N LEU A 101 4.02 4.55 7.29
CA LEU A 101 3.19 5.74 7.11
C LEU A 101 3.19 6.25 5.67
N GLY A 102 4.37 6.35 5.05
CA GLY A 102 4.52 6.75 3.64
C GLY A 102 3.86 5.75 2.69
N LEU A 103 3.94 4.46 2.99
CA LEU A 103 3.22 3.42 2.25
C LEU A 103 1.70 3.57 2.40
N ALA A 104 1.19 3.76 3.62
CA ALA A 104 -0.23 4.02 3.85
C ALA A 104 -0.73 5.25 3.07
N LEU A 105 0.04 6.34 3.06
CA LEU A 105 -0.28 7.55 2.30
C LEU A 105 -0.26 7.29 0.78
N SER A 106 0.69 6.51 0.27
CA SER A 106 0.76 6.15 -1.16
C SER A 106 -0.47 5.36 -1.59
N TRP A 107 -0.92 4.41 -0.79
CA TRP A 107 -2.14 3.63 -1.04
C TRP A 107 -3.40 4.48 -0.88
N THR A 108 -3.44 5.38 0.10
CA THR A 108 -4.56 6.33 0.27
C THR A 108 -4.69 7.24 -0.93
N PHE A 109 -3.57 7.72 -1.49
CA PHE A 109 -3.55 8.48 -2.74
C PHE A 109 -4.06 7.65 -3.91
N SER A 110 -3.63 6.38 -4.03
CA SER A 110 -4.14 5.46 -5.06
C SER A 110 -5.66 5.27 -4.98
N ILE A 111 -6.22 5.09 -3.77
CA ILE A 111 -7.66 4.97 -3.54
C ILE A 111 -8.40 6.27 -3.91
N LEU A 112 -7.88 7.41 -3.45
CA LEU A 112 -8.51 8.70 -3.72
C LEU A 112 -8.50 9.03 -5.21
N PHE A 113 -7.41 8.68 -5.90
CA PHE A 113 -7.30 8.78 -7.34
C PHE A 113 -8.34 7.89 -8.04
N ASP A 114 -8.48 6.63 -7.61
CA ASP A 114 -9.49 5.71 -8.14
C ASP A 114 -10.92 6.21 -7.92
N LEU A 115 -11.24 6.74 -6.75
CA LEU A 115 -12.56 7.32 -6.45
C LEU A 115 -12.85 8.50 -7.37
N LYS A 116 -11.92 9.45 -7.46
CA LYS A 116 -12.09 10.63 -8.33
C LYS A 116 -12.19 10.23 -9.79
N SER A 117 -11.39 9.28 -10.24
CA SER A 117 -11.48 8.75 -11.59
C SER A 117 -12.77 7.97 -11.84
N THR A 118 -13.39 7.37 -10.82
CA THR A 118 -14.62 6.57 -10.96
C THR A 118 -15.82 7.49 -11.09
N ASP A 119 -15.86 8.57 -10.31
CA ASP A 119 -16.87 9.63 -10.45
C ASP A 119 -16.88 10.23 -11.88
N LEU A 120 -15.68 10.42 -12.49
CA LEU A 120 -15.57 10.86 -13.89
C LEU A 120 -16.03 9.80 -14.91
N ILE A 121 -15.86 8.50 -14.60
CA ILE A 121 -16.20 7.41 -15.52
C ILE A 121 -17.68 7.03 -15.40
N GLU A 122 -18.28 7.08 -14.20
CA GLU A 122 -19.68 6.71 -13.92
C GLU A 122 -20.68 7.47 -14.80
N GLN A 123 -20.33 8.68 -15.23
CA GLN A 123 -21.11 9.48 -16.18
C GLN A 123 -21.16 8.87 -17.61
N THR A 124 -20.32 7.89 -17.90
CA THR A 124 -20.09 7.27 -19.22
C THR A 124 -20.41 5.77 -19.26
N ASP A 125 -20.55 5.10 -18.11
CA ASP A 125 -20.30 3.65 -17.97
C ASP A 125 -21.49 2.80 -17.49
N LEU A 126 -22.73 3.27 -17.64
CA LEU A 126 -23.93 2.48 -17.30
C LEU A 126 -24.05 1.17 -18.12
N CYS A 127 -23.30 1.05 -19.23
CA CYS A 127 -23.31 -0.11 -20.14
C CYS A 127 -22.14 -1.12 -19.97
N LEU A 128 -20.99 -0.72 -19.41
CA LEU A 128 -19.78 -1.58 -19.34
C LEU A 128 -19.57 -2.21 -17.95
N SER A 129 -20.31 -1.72 -16.96
CA SER A 129 -20.17 -2.02 -15.53
C SER A 129 -20.65 -3.42 -15.11
N GLN A 130 -21.50 -4.12 -15.88
CA GLN A 130 -22.23 -5.26 -15.33
C GLN A 130 -21.42 -6.55 -15.12
N GLU A 131 -20.37 -6.83 -15.92
CA GLU A 131 -19.64 -8.11 -15.82
C GLU A 131 -18.41 -8.07 -14.87
N ASN A 132 -17.76 -6.92 -14.73
CA ASN A 132 -16.50 -6.80 -13.96
C ASN A 132 -16.62 -6.02 -12.64
N CYS A 133 -17.83 -5.62 -12.23
CA CYS A 133 -18.06 -4.87 -10.99
C CYS A 133 -17.58 -5.61 -9.73
N VAL A 134 -17.72 -6.95 -9.71
CA VAL A 134 -17.28 -7.77 -8.57
C VAL A 134 -15.75 -7.75 -8.42
N LEU A 135 -15.02 -7.88 -9.53
CA LEU A 135 -13.55 -7.86 -9.51
C LEU A 135 -13.02 -6.46 -9.15
N PHE A 136 -13.64 -5.41 -9.69
CA PHE A 136 -13.32 -4.03 -9.33
C PHE A 136 -13.57 -3.77 -7.84
N GLY A 137 -14.72 -4.15 -7.31
CA GLY A 137 -15.05 -4.03 -5.89
C GLY A 137 -14.11 -4.84 -4.99
N PHE A 138 -13.71 -6.03 -5.42
CA PHE A 138 -12.75 -6.87 -4.71
C PHE A 138 -11.35 -6.20 -4.63
N ILE A 139 -10.82 -5.72 -5.76
CA ILE A 139 -9.54 -5.00 -5.80
C ILE A 139 -9.61 -3.74 -4.93
N PHE A 140 -10.72 -3.00 -5.02
CA PHE A 140 -10.95 -1.82 -4.21
C PHE A 140 -10.94 -2.14 -2.71
N CYS A 141 -11.60 -3.22 -2.29
CA CYS A 141 -11.58 -3.70 -0.91
C CYS A 141 -10.15 -4.07 -0.44
N LEU A 142 -9.38 -4.76 -1.28
CA LEU A 142 -7.98 -5.11 -0.97
C LEU A 142 -7.10 -3.86 -0.75
N LYS A 143 -7.33 -2.77 -1.48
CA LYS A 143 -6.63 -1.50 -1.26
C LYS A 143 -6.92 -0.90 0.13
N TYR A 144 -8.15 -1.02 0.63
CA TYR A 144 -8.44 -0.60 2.01
C TYR A 144 -7.79 -1.53 3.04
N ILE A 145 -7.77 -2.84 2.78
CA ILE A 145 -7.12 -3.81 3.66
C ILE A 145 -5.63 -3.50 3.80
N ILE A 146 -4.93 -3.20 2.70
CA ILE A 146 -3.50 -2.92 2.76
C ILE A 146 -3.19 -1.61 3.51
N VAL A 147 -4.02 -0.57 3.37
CA VAL A 147 -3.92 0.65 4.19
C VAL A 147 -4.11 0.32 5.67
N GLY A 148 -5.09 -0.51 6.01
CA GLY A 148 -5.32 -0.97 7.39
C GLY A 148 -4.14 -1.74 7.96
N LEU A 149 -3.52 -2.62 7.16
CA LEU A 149 -2.31 -3.35 7.58
C LEU A 149 -1.13 -2.40 7.86
N PHE A 150 -0.92 -1.35 7.04
CA PHE A 150 0.10 -0.34 7.32
C PHE A 150 -0.21 0.51 8.56
N ALA A 151 -1.47 0.81 8.82
CA ALA A 151 -1.87 1.49 10.04
C ALA A 151 -1.58 0.62 11.28
N ILE A 152 -1.85 -0.69 11.21
CA ILE A 152 -1.50 -1.64 12.26
C ILE A 152 0.03 -1.70 12.46
N GLU A 153 0.81 -1.77 11.37
CA GLU A 153 2.28 -1.73 11.46
C GLU A 153 2.78 -0.45 12.13
N THR A 154 2.25 0.70 11.73
CA THR A 154 2.58 2.02 12.33
C THR A 154 2.26 2.03 13.82
N CYS A 155 1.13 1.45 14.22
CA CYS A 155 0.74 1.32 15.63
C CYS A 155 1.70 0.42 16.40
N LEU A 156 2.07 -0.74 15.86
CA LEU A 156 3.02 -1.68 16.50
C LEU A 156 4.41 -1.07 16.69
N VAL A 157 4.89 -0.32 15.71
CA VAL A 157 6.17 0.42 15.79
C VAL A 157 6.08 1.51 16.88
N SER A 158 4.97 2.25 16.93
CA SER A 158 4.73 3.29 17.94
C SER A 158 4.67 2.71 19.37
N ILE A 159 3.98 1.58 19.55
CA ILE A 159 3.91 0.88 20.85
C ILE A 159 5.29 0.38 21.27
N SER A 160 6.07 -0.17 20.33
CA SER A 160 7.44 -0.64 20.59
C SER A 160 8.36 0.50 21.04
N PHE A 161 8.15 1.71 20.51
CA PHE A 161 8.87 2.91 20.92
C PHE A 161 8.49 3.33 22.35
N LEU A 162 7.18 3.45 22.64
CA LEU A 162 6.69 3.85 23.95
C LEU A 162 7.13 2.87 25.06
N THR A 163 7.05 1.56 24.81
CA THR A 163 7.50 0.56 25.80
C THR A 163 9.01 0.52 26.01
N ARG A 164 9.81 1.08 25.09
CA ARG A 164 11.26 1.17 25.24
C ARG A 164 11.68 2.36 26.12
N ASP A 165 10.87 3.41 26.17
CA ASP A 165 11.14 4.62 26.97
C ASP A 165 10.82 4.42 28.46
N ASP A 166 9.81 3.60 28.80
CA ASP A 166 9.44 3.26 30.18
C ASP A 166 10.50 2.40 30.93
N GLY A 167 11.51 1.89 30.22
CA GLY A 167 12.60 1.09 30.81
C GLY A 167 13.69 1.90 31.52
N HIS A 168 13.64 3.23 31.51
CA HIS A 168 14.69 4.10 32.06
C HIS A 168 14.49 4.56 33.52
N ILE A 169 13.53 4.01 34.28
CA ILE A 169 13.52 4.18 35.74
C ILE A 169 14.51 3.20 36.36
N GLN A 170 15.81 3.51 36.24
CA GLN A 170 16.81 3.00 37.18
C GLN A 170 16.47 3.57 38.56
N LEU A 171 15.79 2.79 39.41
CA LEU A 171 15.91 3.00 40.84
C LEU A 171 17.39 2.83 41.22
N PRO A 172 18.02 3.78 41.92
CA PRO A 172 19.32 3.54 42.52
C PRO A 172 19.14 2.43 43.55
N ILE A 173 19.58 1.23 43.19
CA ILE A 173 19.79 0.13 44.14
C ILE A 173 20.95 0.55 45.03
N ASP A 174 20.70 0.45 46.32
CA ASP A 174 21.56 0.76 47.46
C ASP A 174 23.05 0.46 47.23
N SER A 175 23.88 1.46 47.54
CA SER A 175 25.29 1.22 47.87
C SER A 175 25.48 1.51 49.36
N GLU A 176 25.18 0.52 50.19
CA GLU A 176 25.81 0.39 51.51
C GLU A 176 27.31 0.11 51.32
N LYS A 177 28.15 1.07 51.71
CA LYS A 177 29.23 0.88 52.70
C LYS A 177 29.93 2.19 53.02
#